data_AF-A0A8T6VSM0-F1
#
_entry.id   AF-A0A8T6VSM0-F1
#
_cell.length_a   1.000
_cell.length_b   1.000
_cell.length_c   1.000
_cell.angle_alpha   90.00
_cell.angle_beta   90.00
_cell.angle_gamma   90.00
#
_symmetry.space_group_name_H-M   'P 1'
#
loop_
_entity.id
_entity.type
_entity.pdbx_description
1 polymer ?
#
loop_
_entity_poly.entity_id
_entity_poly.type
_entity_poly.pdbx_seq_one_letter_code
_entity_poly.pdbx_strand_id
1 'polypeptide(L)'
;MKIEDDKKEKLDRFLASLLLQEGVKITLQEALGLMVDYALENQEEMVKSLKQSPPLEENPAWKALENPRHRGVKGSSKRIDEFLYGR
;
A
#
# COMPACT_ATOMS: atom_id res chain seq x y z
N MET A 1 0.75 1.46 -12.33
CA MET A 1 1.22 1.04 -10.99
C MET A 1 2.69 0.72 -11.09
N LYS A 2 3.55 1.28 -10.24
CA LYS A 2 5.00 1.02 -10.28
C LYS A 2 5.30 -0.09 -9.28
N ILE A 3 5.71 -1.25 -9.77
CA ILE A 3 6.13 -2.39 -8.96
C ILE A 3 7.65 -2.35 -8.90
N GLU A 4 8.23 -2.63 -7.73
CA GLU A 4 9.68 -2.78 -7.58
C GLU A 4 10.17 -3.95 -8.43
N ASP A 5 11.32 -3.79 -9.08
CA ASP A 5 11.83 -4.77 -10.05
C ASP A 5 11.97 -6.18 -9.43
N ASP A 6 12.40 -6.27 -8.17
CA ASP A 6 12.49 -7.54 -7.42
C ASP A 6 11.15 -8.27 -7.28
N LYS A 7 10.06 -7.52 -7.08
CA LYS A 7 8.71 -8.10 -6.95
C LYS A 7 8.18 -8.54 -8.30
N LYS A 8 8.53 -7.81 -9.36
CA LYS A 8 8.19 -8.18 -10.73
C LYS A 8 8.90 -9.47 -11.14
N GLU A 9 10.18 -9.62 -10.84
CA GLU A 9 10.93 -10.84 -11.18
C GLU A 9 10.37 -12.08 -10.47
N LYS A 10 9.99 -11.96 -9.19
CA LYS A 10 9.32 -13.04 -8.45
C LYS A 10 8.00 -13.44 -9.09
N LEU A 11 7.22 -12.46 -9.53
CA LEU A 11 5.94 -12.68 -10.18
C LEU A 11 6.12 -13.35 -11.56
N ASP A 12 7.08 -12.89 -12.36
CA ASP A 12 7.41 -13.51 -13.65
C ASP A 12 7.88 -14.97 -13.48
N ARG A 13 8.69 -15.25 -12.46
CA ARG A 13 9.10 -16.63 -12.12
C ARG A 13 7.90 -17.49 -11.70
N PHE A 14 6.97 -16.93 -10.92
CA PHE A 14 5.75 -17.64 -10.52
C PHE A 14 4.88 -18.00 -11.74
N LEU A 15 4.68 -17.06 -12.66
CA LEU A 15 3.94 -17.30 -13.90
C LEU A 15 4.61 -18.35 -14.78
N ALA A 16 5.95 -18.31 -14.88
CA ALA A 16 6.71 -19.32 -15.61
C ALA A 16 6.55 -20.72 -14.97
N SER A 17 6.59 -20.82 -13.64
CA SER A 17 6.32 -22.11 -12.96
C SER A 17 4.90 -22.61 -13.20
N LEU A 18 3.91 -21.72 -13.18
CA LEU A 18 2.51 -22.09 -13.43
C LEU A 18 2.31 -22.64 -14.85
N LEU A 19 2.96 -21.99 -15.84
CA LEU A 19 2.94 -22.44 -17.22
C LEU A 19 3.60 -23.82 -17.39
N LEU A 20 4.74 -24.05 -16.72
CA LEU A 20 5.50 -25.30 -16.83
C LEU A 20 4.86 -26.47 -16.09
N GLN A 21 4.25 -26.22 -14.92
CA GLN A 21 3.71 -27.27 -14.06
C GLN A 21 2.24 -27.58 -14.38
N GLU A 22 1.41 -26.55 -14.56
CA GLU A 22 -0.03 -26.69 -14.71
C GLU A 22 -0.50 -26.50 -16.16
N GLY A 23 0.39 -26.09 -17.08
CA GLY A 23 0.04 -25.79 -18.47
C GLY A 23 -0.86 -24.56 -18.63
N VAL A 24 -1.02 -23.77 -17.57
CA VAL A 24 -1.92 -22.62 -17.52
C VAL A 24 -1.20 -21.38 -18.00
N LYS A 25 -1.66 -20.82 -19.13
CA LYS A 25 -1.16 -19.55 -19.67
C LYS A 25 -2.08 -18.41 -19.23
N ILE A 26 -1.66 -17.65 -18.24
CA ILE A 26 -2.32 -16.41 -17.81
C ILE A 26 -1.40 -15.22 -18.04
N THR A 27 -1.99 -14.06 -18.30
CA THR A 27 -1.25 -12.81 -18.38
C THR A 27 -0.90 -12.28 -16.99
N LEU A 28 0.12 -11.41 -16.92
CA LEU A 28 0.51 -10.73 -15.68
C LEU A 28 -0.65 -9.95 -15.07
N GLN A 29 -1.47 -9.32 -15.91
CA GLN A 29 -2.61 -8.51 -15.48
C GLN A 29 -3.71 -9.38 -14.86
N GLU A 30 -4.03 -10.53 -15.47
CA GLU A 30 -5.01 -11.48 -14.91
C GLU A 30 -4.54 -12.08 -13.59
N ALA A 31 -3.26 -12.47 -13.52
CA ALA A 31 -2.67 -12.99 -12.30
C ALA A 31 -2.72 -11.97 -11.15
N LEU A 32 -2.40 -10.70 -11.44
CA LEU A 32 -2.51 -9.61 -10.48
C LEU A 32 -3.95 -9.37 -10.06
N GLY A 33 -4.90 -9.41 -10.99
CA GLY A 33 -6.33 -9.30 -10.67
C GLY A 33 -6.76 -10.36 -9.66
N LEU A 34 -6.48 -11.63 -9.96
CA LEU A 34 -6.80 -12.75 -9.08
C LEU A 34 -6.13 -12.66 -7.71
N MET A 35 -4.86 -12.23 -7.66
CA MET A 35 -4.16 -12.05 -6.38
C MET A 35 -4.77 -10.92 -5.54
N VAL A 36 -5.20 -9.84 -6.18
CA VAL A 36 -5.89 -8.74 -5.50
C VAL A 36 -7.25 -9.18 -4.99
N ASP A 37 -8.04 -9.85 -5.82
CA ASP A 37 -9.36 -10.37 -5.44
C ASP A 37 -9.23 -11.33 -4.25
N TYR A 38 -8.29 -12.28 -4.32
CA TYR A 38 -7.99 -13.20 -3.23
C TYR A 38 -7.55 -12.46 -1.95
N ALA A 39 -6.70 -11.44 -2.06
CA ALA A 39 -6.26 -10.66 -0.91
C ALA A 39 -7.39 -9.86 -0.27
N LEU A 40 -8.35 -9.35 -1.06
CA LEU A 40 -9.52 -8.63 -0.57
C LEU A 40 -10.54 -9.57 0.07
N GLU A 41 -10.71 -10.78 -0.45
CA GLU A 41 -11.55 -11.82 0.17
C GLU A 41 -10.97 -12.30 1.51
N ASN A 42 -9.65 -12.36 1.64
CA ASN A 42 -8.94 -12.78 2.86
C ASN A 42 -8.51 -11.57 3.72
N GLN A 43 -9.45 -10.66 3.97
CA GLN A 43 -9.18 -9.38 4.63
C GLN A 43 -8.49 -9.52 6.00
N GLU A 44 -8.79 -10.57 6.79
CA GLU A 44 -8.18 -10.76 8.11
C GLU A 44 -6.67 -11.03 8.05
N GLU A 45 -6.22 -11.86 7.11
CA GLU A 45 -4.79 -12.15 6.93
C GLU A 45 -4.04 -10.96 6.34
N MET A 46 -4.69 -10.23 5.44
CA MET A 46 -4.16 -8.99 4.89
C MET A 46 -3.98 -7.93 6.00
N VAL A 47 -4.98 -7.75 6.87
CA VAL A 47 -4.90 -6.82 8.01
C VAL A 47 -3.83 -7.25 9.00
N LYS A 48 -3.67 -8.55 9.29
CA LYS A 48 -2.56 -9.04 10.14
C LYS A 48 -1.20 -8.73 9.54
N SER A 49 -1.01 -8.95 8.24
CA SER A 49 0.24 -8.66 7.54
C SER A 49 0.54 -7.15 7.49
N LEU A 50 -0.49 -6.32 7.32
CA LEU A 50 -0.37 -4.86 7.36
C LEU A 50 -0.09 -4.35 8.77
N LYS A 51 -0.64 -4.97 9.82
CA LYS A 51 -0.36 -4.64 11.23
C LYS A 51 1.08 -4.95 11.68
N GLN A 52 1.83 -5.76 10.92
CA GLN A 52 3.28 -5.91 11.13
C GLN A 52 4.08 -4.72 10.61
N SER A 53 3.46 -3.84 9.81
CA SER A 53 4.04 -2.53 9.50
C SER A 53 3.94 -1.64 10.74
N PRO A 54 4.90 -0.72 10.96
CA PRO A 54 4.92 0.12 12.14
C PRO A 54 3.58 0.86 12.27
N PRO A 55 3.00 0.94 13.47
CA PRO A 55 1.77 1.68 13.70
C PRO A 55 1.93 3.12 13.22
N LEU A 56 0.84 3.76 12.79
CA LEU A 56 0.84 5.13 12.26
C LEU A 56 1.53 6.13 13.19
N GLU A 57 1.48 5.89 14.50
CA GLU A 57 2.13 6.66 15.57
C GLU A 57 3.67 6.70 15.47
N GLU A 58 4.28 5.69 14.84
CA GLU A 58 5.73 5.64 14.62
C GLU A 58 6.15 6.18 13.25
N ASN A 59 5.20 6.47 12.37
CA ASN A 59 5.52 7.01 11.05
C ASN A 59 6.15 8.40 11.21
N PRO A 60 7.37 8.64 10.68
CA PRO A 60 8.06 9.91 10.81
C PRO A 60 7.27 11.08 10.21
N ALA A 61 6.42 10.83 9.20
CA ALA A 61 5.50 11.84 8.67
C ALA A 61 4.40 12.23 9.67
N TRP A 62 3.94 11.29 10.50
CA TRP A 62 2.97 11.53 11.57
C TRP A 62 3.58 12.31 12.73
N LYS A 63 4.79 11.95 13.16
CA LYS A 63 5.56 12.72 14.16
C LYS A 63 5.88 14.14 13.68
N ALA A 64 6.10 14.33 12.39
CA ALA A 64 6.32 15.66 11.80
C ALA A 64 5.06 16.54 11.79
N LEU A 65 3.85 15.96 11.85
CA LEU A 65 2.59 16.71 12.03
C LEU A 65 2.39 17.16 13.48
N GLU A 66 2.95 16.45 14.46
CA GLU A 66 2.90 16.84 15.86
C GLU A 66 3.86 18.00 16.18
N ASN A 67 5.03 18.01 15.53
CA ASN A 67 6.01 19.08 15.68
C ASN A 67 6.43 19.65 14.30
N PRO A 68 5.56 20.44 13.65
CA PRO A 68 5.92 21.10 12.39
C PRO A 68 7.09 22.05 12.65
N ARG A 69 8.14 21.97 11.84
CA ARG A 69 9.25 22.94 11.86
C ARG A 69 8.67 24.34 11.74
N HIS A 70 8.72 25.09 12.85
CA HIS A 70 8.09 26.39 12.99
C HIS A 70 8.79 27.40 12.06
N ARG A 71 8.29 27.57 10.83
CA ARG A 71 8.80 28.58 9.87
C ARG A 71 8.19 29.97 10.11
N GLY A 72 7.88 30.31 11.37
CA GLY A 72 7.29 31.61 11.76
C GLY A 72 5.84 31.85 11.31
N VAL A 73 5.22 30.91 10.60
CA VAL A 73 3.80 30.98 10.19
C VAL A 73 3.03 29.86 10.89
N LYS A 74 1.97 30.20 11.63
CA LYS A 74 1.09 29.22 12.29
C LYS A 74 0.38 28.40 11.21
N GLY A 75 0.83 27.17 10.98
CA GLY A 75 0.15 26.24 10.06
C GLY A 75 -1.19 25.78 10.64
N SER A 76 -2.29 26.08 9.97
CA SER A 76 -3.62 25.53 10.27
C SER A 76 -3.80 24.09 9.75
N SER A 77 -2.74 23.29 9.68
CA SER A 77 -2.77 21.96 9.05
C SER A 77 -3.77 21.00 9.70
N LYS A 78 -4.08 21.19 11.00
CA LYS A 78 -5.11 20.42 11.72
C LYS A 78 -6.54 21.00 11.60
N ARG A 79 -6.70 22.16 10.94
CA ARG A 79 -7.96 22.91 10.78
C ARG A 79 -8.23 23.26 9.31
N ILE A 80 -7.67 22.47 8.39
CA ILE A 80 -7.94 22.64 6.97
C ILE A 80 -9.44 22.46 6.71
N ASP A 81 -10.07 21.50 7.40
CA ASP A 81 -11.49 21.22 7.23
C ASP A 81 -12.38 22.41 7.64
N GLU A 82 -12.06 23.11 8.73
CA GLU A 82 -12.78 24.33 9.14
C GLU A 82 -12.59 25.48 8.14
N PHE A 83 -11.39 25.63 7.57
CA PHE A 83 -11.11 26.72 6.63
C PHE A 83 -11.66 26.47 5.22
N LEU A 84 -11.67 25.22 4.76
CA LEU A 84 -12.16 24.87 3.42
C LEU A 84 -13.66 24.59 3.39
N TYR A 85 -14.22 24.05 4.48
CA TYR A 85 -15.62 23.61 4.53
C TYR A 85 -16.50 24.40 5.51
N GLY A 86 -15.93 25.37 6.25
CA GLY A 86 -16.66 26.46 6.90
C GLY A 86 -17.84 26.03 7.77
N ARG A 87 -17.61 25.18 8.78
CA ARG A 87 -18.62 24.87 9.79
C ARG A 87 -18.31 25.56 11.11
#